data_AF-A0AA43EJD8-F1
#
_entry.id   AF-A0AA43EJD8-F1
#
_cell.length_a   1.000
_cell.length_b   1.000
_cell.length_c   1.000
_cell.angle_alpha   90.00
_cell.angle_beta   90.00
_cell.angle_gamma   90.00
#
_symmetry.space_group_name_H-M   'P 1'
#
loop_
_entity.id
_entity.type
_entity.pdbx_description
1 polymer ?
#
loop_
_entity_poly.entity_id
_entity_poly.type
_entity_poly.pdbx_seq_one_letter_code
_entity_poly.pdbx_strand_id
1 'polypeptide(L)' 'MADTTALYALRFPDGSVSLYVDETYAQDRGIDPSQLVRVEIPREMFITGTIQDIREYVAVQLERQPQTGTA' A
#
# COMPACT_ATOMS: atom_id res chain seq x y z
N MET A 1 -4.64 21.87 2.12
CA MET A 1 -3.90 20.71 2.66
C MET A 1 -4.48 19.51 1.95
N ALA A 2 -3.68 18.74 1.21
CA ALA A 2 -4.21 17.56 0.52
C ALA A 2 -4.50 16.49 1.57
N ASP A 3 -5.77 16.19 1.80
CA ASP A 3 -6.16 15.04 2.61
C ASP A 3 -5.66 13.77 1.91
N THR A 4 -4.62 13.14 2.44
CA THR A 4 -4.15 11.82 2.01
C THR A 4 -4.51 10.79 3.07
N THR A 5 -4.88 9.59 2.63
CA THR A 5 -5.08 8.43 3.48
C THR A 5 -3.84 7.55 3.38
N ALA A 6 -3.27 7.18 4.52
CA ALA A 6 -2.20 6.18 4.54
C ALA A 6 -2.81 4.78 4.45
N LEU A 7 -2.31 3.97 3.52
CA LEU A 7 -2.57 2.54 3.42
C LEU A 7 -1.26 1.78 3.46
N TYR A 8 -1.31 0.56 3.99
CA TYR A 8 -0.18 -0.35 3.93
C TYR A 8 -0.36 -1.26 2.72
N ALA A 9 0.72 -1.45 1.97
CA ALA A 9 0.70 -2.22 0.77
C ALA A 9 1.84 -3.26 0.77
N LEU A 10 1.52 -4.45 0.30
CA LEU A 10 2.49 -5.52 0.11
C LEU A 10 2.52 -5.89 -1.36
N ARG A 11 3.72 -5.86 -1.96
CA ARG A 11 3.96 -6.42 -3.27
C ARG A 11 4.49 -7.85 -3.12
N PHE A 12 3.76 -8.79 -3.70
CA PHE A 12 4.21 -10.18 -3.79
C PHE A 12 5.19 -10.35 -4.96
N PRO A 13 6.11 -11.32 -4.87
CA PRO A 13 7.05 -11.64 -5.96
C PRO A 13 6.34 -12.10 -7.25
N ASP A 14 5.09 -12.55 -7.14
CA ASP A 14 4.20 -12.89 -8.26
C ASP A 14 3.68 -11.66 -9.02
N GLY A 15 3.93 -10.44 -8.51
CA GLY A 15 3.45 -9.18 -9.10
C GLY A 15 2.10 -8.72 -8.54
N SER A 16 1.42 -9.57 -7.76
CA SER A 16 0.20 -9.22 -7.05
C SER A 16 0.45 -8.20 -5.93
N VAL A 17 -0.49 -7.27 -5.74
CA VAL A 17 -0.46 -6.30 -4.64
C VAL A 17 -1.66 -6.54 -3.71
N SER A 18 -1.37 -6.60 -2.40
CA SER A 18 -2.38 -6.60 -1.33
C SER A 18 -2.33 -5.32 -0.52
N LEU A 19 -3.52 -4.87 -0.10
CA LEU A 19 -3.71 -3.65 0.66
C LEU A 19 -4.19 -4.00 2.07
N TYR A 20 -3.65 -3.30 3.05
CA TYR A 20 -3.93 -3.48 4.47
C TYR A 20 -4.19 -2.10 5.09
N VAL A 21 -5.16 -2.08 6.01
CA VAL A 21 -5.51 -0.89 6.78
C VAL A 21 -4.43 -0.56 7.82
N ASP A 22 -3.78 -1.58 8.36
CA ASP A 22 -2.77 -1.46 9.40
C ASP A 22 -1.83 -2.69 9.41
N GLU A 23 -0.65 -2.52 9.99
CA GLU A 23 0.36 -3.56 10.21
C GLU A 23 -0.19 -4.72 11.06
N THR A 24 -1.01 -4.41 12.06
CA THR A 24 -1.61 -5.42 12.96
C THR A 24 -2.52 -6.37 12.19
N TYR A 25 -3.32 -5.84 11.26
CA TYR A 25 -4.22 -6.65 10.44
C TYR A 25 -3.46 -7.52 9.43
N ALA A 26 -2.36 -7.00 8.88
CA ALA A 26 -1.47 -7.76 8.02
C ALA A 26 -0.76 -8.89 8.81
N GLN A 27 -0.28 -8.60 10.02
CA GLN A 27 0.37 -9.58 10.89
C GLN A 27 -0.57 -10.71 11.28
N ASP A 28 -1.84 -10.41 11.59
CA ASP A 28 -2.88 -11.42 11.86
C ASP A 28 -3.11 -12.35 10.65
N ARG A 29 -2.92 -11.83 9.43
CA ARG A 29 -2.96 -12.61 8.18
C ARG A 29 -1.68 -13.39 7.89
N GLY A 30 -0.68 -13.32 8.77
CA GLY A 30 0.63 -13.96 8.59
C GLY A 30 1.57 -13.19 7.65
N ILE A 31 1.36 -11.88 7.47
CA ILE A 31 2.25 -11.01 6.70
C ILE A 31 3.24 -10.33 7.64
N ASP A 32 4.51 -10.34 7.27
CA ASP A 32 5.55 -9.61 8.00
C ASP A 32 5.34 -8.09 7.85
N PRO A 33 5.14 -7.34 8.96
CA PRO A 33 4.94 -5.90 8.90
C PRO A 33 6.15 -5.15 8.33
N SER A 34 7.36 -5.71 8.50
CA SER A 34 8.58 -5.18 7.90
C SER A 34 8.59 -5.19 6.36
N GLN A 35 7.72 -5.98 5.72
CA GLN A 35 7.56 -5.99 4.26
C GLN A 35 6.48 -5.03 3.76
N LEU A 36 5.66 -4.50 4.67
CA LEU A 36 4.61 -3.56 4.32
C LEU A 36 5.22 -2.21 4.00
N VAL A 37 4.77 -1.65 2.89
CA VAL A 37 5.14 -0.30 2.46
C VAL A 37 3.95 0.61 2.74
N ARG A 38 4.19 1.66 3.52
CA ARG A 38 3.19 2.70 3.75
C ARG A 38 3.11 3.59 2.52
N VAL A 39 1.95 3.61 1.88
CA VAL A 39 1.65 4.42 0.69
C VAL A 39 0.59 5.45 1.04
N GLU A 40 0.84 6.69 0.65
CA GLU A 40 -0.12 7.77 0.79
C GLU A 40 -0.97 7.88 -0.49
N ILE A 41 -2.27 7.67 -0.34
CA ILE A 41 -3.23 7.81 -1.44
C ILE A 41 -4.08 9.06 -1.25
N PRO A 42 -4.49 9.75 -2.33
CA PRO A 42 -5.41 10.87 -2.23
C PRO A 42 -6.73 10.40 -1.59
N ARG A 43 -7.23 11.12 -0.58
CA ARG A 43 -8.47 10.76 0.10
C ARG A 43 -9.66 10.73 -0.85
N GLU A 44 -9.69 11.63 -1.83
CA GLU A 44 -10.72 11.62 -2.88
C GLU A 44 -10.70 10.29 -3.64
N MET A 45 -9.52 9.81 -4.06
CA MET A 45 -9.36 8.51 -4.71
C MET A 45 -9.76 7.33 -3.81
N PHE A 46 -9.53 7.42 -2.50
CA PHE A 46 -9.97 6.41 -1.54
C PHE A 46 -11.50 6.35 -1.39
N ILE A 47 -12.17 7.50 -1.44
CA ILE A 47 -13.61 7.60 -1.19
C ILE A 47 -14.42 7.38 -2.48
N THR A 48 -13.97 7.94 -3.60
CA THR A 48 -14.72 7.95 -4.87
C THR A 48 -14.14 6.99 -5.91
N GLY A 49 -12.86 6.63 -5.79
CA GLY A 49 -12.20 5.72 -6.71
C GLY A 49 -12.57 4.25 -6.44
N THR A 50 -12.27 3.40 -7.41
CA THR A 50 -12.48 1.96 -7.24
C THR A 50 -11.29 1.31 -6.54
N ILE A 51 -11.51 0.14 -5.95
CA ILE A 51 -10.41 -0.68 -5.39
C ILE A 51 -9.36 -0.98 -6.48
N GLN A 52 -9.75 -1.11 -7.75
CA GLN A 52 -8.80 -1.35 -8.84
C GLN A 52 -7.90 -0.14 -9.08
N ASP A 53 -8.46 1.07 -9.14
CA ASP A 53 -7.69 2.31 -9.27
C ASP A 53 -6.69 2.45 -8.11
N ILE A 54 -7.12 2.16 -6.88
CA ILE A 54 -6.27 2.23 -5.69
C ILE A 54 -5.13 1.19 -5.81
N ARG A 55 -5.43 -0.04 -6.22
CA ARG A 55 -4.41 -1.09 -6.40
C ARG A 55 -3.40 -0.72 -7.47
N GLU A 56 -3.85 -0.15 -8.60
CA GLU A 56 -2.97 0.28 -9.68
C GLU A 56 -2.08 1.44 -9.23
N TYR A 57 -2.66 2.46 -8.59
CA TYR A 57 -1.90 3.58 -8.04
C TYR A 57 -0.83 3.09 -7.04
N VAL A 58 -1.22 2.21 -6.13
CA VAL A 58 -0.31 1.64 -5.14
C VAL A 58 0.77 0.78 -5.80
N ALA A 59 0.44 -0.03 -6.82
CA ALA A 59 1.42 -0.79 -7.58
C ALA A 59 2.47 0.12 -8.22
N VAL A 60 2.04 1.21 -8.86
CA VAL A 60 2.95 2.22 -9.44
C VAL A 60 3.80 2.90 -8.37
N GLN A 61 3.24 3.19 -7.20
CA GLN A 61 3.99 3.76 -6.07
C GLN A 61 5.04 2.79 -5.53
N LEU A 62 4.70 1.51 -5.38
CA LEU A 62 5.61 0.42 -4.99
C LEU A 62 6.72 0.19 -6.03
N GLU A 63 6.46 0.44 -7.30
CA GLU A 63 7.47 0.41 -8.36
C GLU A 63 8.40 1.62 -8.33
N ARG A 64 7.85 2.79 -7.98
CA ARG A 64 8.58 4.05 -7.88
C ARG A 64 9.36 4.20 -6.59
N GLN A 65 8.98 3.48 -5.54
CA GLN A 65 9.75 3.31 -4.32
C GLN A 65 10.61 2.06 -4.47
N PRO A 66 11.82 2.15 -5.06
CA PRO A 66 12.81 1.09 -4.84
C PRO A 66 12.93 0.98 -3.33
N GLN A 67 12.70 -0.25 -2.83
CA GLN A 67 12.79 -0.64 -1.42
C GLN A 67 13.57 0.42 -0.64
N THR A 68 12.87 1.23 0.15
CA THR A 68 13.55 2.08 1.12
C THR A 68 14.05 1.12 2.20
N GLY A 69 15.07 0.35 1.84
CA GLY A 69 16.00 -0.22 2.78
C GLY A 69 16.53 0.97 3.54
N THR A 70 16.07 1.09 4.78
CA THR A 70 16.81 1.73 5.84
C THR A 70 18.23 1.16 5.78
N ALA A 71 19.16 1.95 5.24
CA ALA A 71 20.59 1.80 5.47
C ALA A 71 20.96 2.53 6.76
#